data_AF-A0A524AYT2-F1
#
_entry.id   AF-A0A524AYT2-F1
#
_cell.length_a   1.000
_cell.length_b   1.000
_cell.length_c   1.000
_cell.angle_alpha   90.00
_cell.angle_beta   90.00
_cell.angle_gamma   90.00
#
_symmetry.space_group_name_H-M   'P 1'
#
loop_
_entity.id
_entity.type
_entity.pdbx_description
1 polymer ?
#
loop_
_entity_poly.entity_id
_entity_poly.type
_entity_poly.pdbx_seq_one_letter_code
_entity_poly.pdbx_strand_id
1 'polypeptide(L)' 'MTIAERQFVQSKINQLPRDRYELSEIYAEDWKQVDCPYLLGRLVRSEIAAGRLKGIKLDGRKSNNHLVYLILH' A
#
# COMPACT_ATOMS: atom_id res chain seq x y z
N MET A 1 -5.21 5.89 -9.78
CA MET A 1 -5.70 6.11 -8.42
C MET A 1 -6.25 7.53 -8.35
N THR A 2 -7.50 7.67 -7.94
CA THR A 2 -8.17 8.96 -7.72
C THR A 2 -7.62 9.65 -6.47
N ILE A 3 -8.01 10.91 -6.25
CA ILE A 3 -7.61 11.66 -5.05
C ILE A 3 -8.18 11.01 -3.78
N ALA A 4 -9.45 10.59 -3.81
CA ALA A 4 -10.11 9.96 -2.67
C ALA A 4 -9.46 8.61 -2.30
N GLU A 5 -9.17 7.77 -3.30
CA GLU A 5 -8.46 6.50 -3.09
C GLU A 5 -7.08 6.74 -2.46
N ARG A 6 -6.33 7.73 -2.95
CA ARG A 6 -5.01 8.06 -2.40
C ARG A 6 -5.10 8.51 -0.95
N GLN A 7 -6.06 9.37 -0.63
CA GLN A 7 -6.28 9.84 0.74
C GLN A 7 -6.64 8.68 1.67
N PHE A 8 -7.46 7.73 1.20
CA PHE A 8 -7.78 6.51 1.94
C PHE A 8 -6.54 5.65 2.18
N VAL A 9 -5.72 5.39 1.15
CA VAL A 9 -4.48 4.60 1.34
C VAL A 9 -3.54 5.29 2.31
N GLN A 10 -3.39 6.61 2.19
CA GLN A 10 -2.53 7.39 3.08
C GLN A 10 -3.04 7.35 4.53
N SER A 11 -4.35 7.36 4.77
CA SER A 11 -4.89 7.28 6.13
C SER A 11 -4.62 5.92 6.76
N LYS A 12 -4.72 4.83 5.99
CA LYS A 12 -4.34 3.48 6.43
C LYS A 12 -2.86 3.39 6.77
N ILE A 13 -2.00 3.89 5.89
CA ILE A 13 -0.55 3.96 6.14
C ILE A 13 -0.26 4.67 7.46
N ASN A 14 -0.85 5.86 7.68
CA ASN A 14 -0.61 6.67 8.88
C ASN A 14 -1.04 6.03 10.21
N GLN A 15 -1.87 4.99 10.18
CA GLN A 15 -2.36 4.29 11.38
C GLN A 15 -1.48 3.10 11.77
N LEU A 16 -0.59 2.65 10.88
CA LEU A 16 0.22 1.46 11.10
C LEU A 16 1.53 1.81 11.80
N PRO A 17 2.04 0.98 12.72
CA PRO A 17 3.39 1.18 13.25
C PRO A 17 4.45 0.89 12.19
N ARG A 18 5.66 1.40 12.41
CA ARG A 18 6.83 1.19 11.54
C ARG A 18 7.22 -0.30 11.49
N ASP A 19 6.73 -0.99 10.47
CA ASP A 19 7.02 -2.39 10.19
C ASP A 19 6.76 -2.73 8.70
N ARG A 20 6.97 -4.00 8.34
CA ARG A 20 6.72 -4.57 7.02
C ARG A 20 5.31 -5.10 6.90
N TYR A 21 4.65 -4.73 5.81
CA TYR A 21 3.29 -5.14 5.50
C TYR A 21 3.13 -5.50 4.03
N GLU A 22 2.25 -6.45 3.77
CA GLU A 22 1.61 -6.65 2.48
C GLU A 22 0.43 -5.68 2.33
N LEU A 23 0.01 -5.39 1.10
CA LEU A 23 -1.13 -4.49 0.86
C LEU A 23 -2.43 -4.97 1.49
N SER A 24 -2.62 -6.29 1.58
CA SER A 24 -3.76 -6.90 2.27
C SER A 24 -3.76 -6.60 3.76
N GLU A 25 -2.58 -6.53 4.38
CA GLU A 25 -2.44 -6.19 5.80
C GLU A 25 -2.66 -4.69 6.03
N ILE A 26 -2.20 -3.85 5.09
CA ILE A 26 -2.44 -2.39 5.15
C ILE A 26 -3.94 -2.06 5.06
N TYR A 27 -4.67 -2.76 4.19
CA TYR A 27 -6.10 -2.55 4.00
C TYR A 27 -6.94 -3.26 5.07
N ALA A 28 -6.40 -4.29 5.73
CA ALA A 28 -7.08 -5.09 6.74
C ALA A 28 -8.46 -5.58 6.25
N GLU A 29 -9.54 -5.23 6.93
CA GLU A 29 -10.90 -5.66 6.57
C GLU A 29 -11.37 -5.11 5.21
N ASP A 30 -10.90 -3.93 4.83
CA ASP A 30 -11.23 -3.31 3.54
C ASP A 30 -10.60 -4.05 2.36
N TRP A 31 -9.67 -4.98 2.62
CA TRP A 31 -9.10 -5.82 1.57
C TRP A 31 -10.16 -6.65 0.84
N LYS A 32 -11.25 -7.03 1.53
CA LYS A 32 -12.37 -7.79 0.93
C LYS A 32 -13.11 -7.00 -0.15
N GLN A 33 -12.98 -5.67 -0.17
CA GLN A 33 -13.60 -4.78 -1.14
C GLN A 33 -12.68 -4.51 -2.34
N VAL A 34 -11.46 -5.08 -2.36
CA VAL A 34 -10.52 -4.89 -3.46
C VAL A 34 -10.82 -5.86 -4.59
N ASP A 35 -11.45 -5.35 -5.66
CA ASP A 35 -11.81 -6.14 -6.84
C ASP A 35 -10.60 -6.72 -7.58
N CYS A 36 -9.50 -5.97 -7.64
CA CYS A 36 -8.29 -6.37 -8.38
C CYS A 36 -7.01 -6.05 -7.59
N PRO A 37 -6.52 -6.98 -6.75
CA PRO A 37 -5.30 -6.81 -5.95
C PRO A 37 -4.07 -6.44 -6.78
N TYR A 38 -3.94 -7.04 -7.97
CA TYR A 38 -2.82 -6.77 -8.87
C TYR A 38 -2.80 -5.31 -9.37
N LEU A 39 -3.95 -4.81 -9.84
CA LEU A 39 -4.06 -3.43 -10.31
C LEU A 39 -3.82 -2.46 -9.16
N LEU A 40 -4.40 -2.72 -7.99
CA LEU A 40 -4.18 -1.91 -6.80
C LEU A 40 -2.70 -1.87 -6.43
N GLY A 41 -2.02 -3.02 -6.38
CA GLY A 41 -0.59 -3.08 -6.09
C GLY A 41 0.27 -2.28 -7.06
N ARG A 42 -0.05 -2.36 -8.36
CA ARG A 42 0.62 -1.55 -9.39
C ARG A 42 0.38 -0.06 -9.19
N LEU A 43 -0.85 0.35 -8.86
CA LEU A 43 -1.21 1.75 -8.61
C LEU A 43 -0.49 2.28 -7.36
N VAL A 44 -0.58 1.58 -6.23
CA VAL A 44 0.10 1.97 -4.98
C VAL A 44 1.62 2.10 -5.21
N ARG A 45 2.25 1.14 -5.88
CA ARG A 45 3.68 1.21 -6.21
C ARG A 45 4.03 2.46 -7.03
N SER A 46 3.20 2.79 -8.03
CA SER A 46 3.37 4.00 -8.84
C SER A 46 3.25 5.28 -8.01
N GLU A 47 2.28 5.33 -7.10
CA GLU A 47 2.06 6.48 -6.22
C GLU A 47 3.19 6.68 -5.19
N ILE A 48 3.76 5.58 -4.66
CA ILE A 48 4.96 5.60 -3.81
C ILE A 48 6.17 6.11 -4.60
N ALA A 49 6.41 5.56 -5.80
CA ALA A 49 7.52 5.98 -6.65
C ALA A 49 7.44 7.46 -7.06
N ALA A 50 6.22 7.98 -7.20
CA ALA A 50 5.97 9.40 -7.47
C ALA A 50 6.01 10.29 -6.22
N GLY A 51 6.28 9.75 -5.02
CA GLY A 51 6.31 10.50 -3.76
C GLY A 51 4.96 11.02 -3.28
N ARG A 52 3.85 10.50 -3.82
CA ARG A 52 2.48 10.94 -3.49
C ARG A 52 1.91 10.22 -2.27
N LEU A 53 2.37 9.00 -2.01
CA LEU A 53 2.16 8.30 -0.74
C LEU A 53 3.41 8.47 0.12
N LYS A 54 3.24 9.03 1.32
CA LYS A 54 4.31 9.34 2.27
C LYS A 54 4.36 8.32 3.39
N GLY A 55 5.51 8.20 4.06
CA GLY A 55 5.66 7.30 5.21
C GLY A 55 5.66 5.82 4.84
N ILE A 56 5.94 5.49 3.59
CA ILE A 56 5.99 4.11 3.08
C ILE A 56 7.05 4.02 1.97
N LYS A 57 7.70 2.87 1.84
CA LYS A 57 8.51 2.52 0.66
C LYS A 57 8.35 1.06 0.31
N LEU A 58 8.69 0.72 -0.93
CA LEU A 58 8.84 -0.68 -1.33
C LEU A 58 10.10 -1.25 -0.65
N ASP A 59 9.95 -2.34 0.09
CA ASP A 59 11.06 -3.00 0.81
C ASP A 59 11.52 -4.27 0.10
N GLY A 60 10.61 -4.95 -0.61
CA GLY A 60 10.98 -6.12 -1.38
C GLY A 60 9.80 -6.87 -1.97
N ARG A 61 10.05 -8.14 -2.29
CA ARG A 61 9.06 -9.09 -2.78
C ARG A 61 9.19 -10.39 -1.99
N LYS A 62 8.06 -10.93 -1.52
CA LYS A 62 7.97 -12.24 -0.87
C LYS A 62 7.83 -13.35 -1.91
N SER A 63 7.11 -13.08 -3.00
CA SER A 63 7.00 -13.94 -4.18
C SER A 63 6.76 -13.08 -5.43
N ASN A 64 6.63 -13.69 -6.62
CA ASN A 64 6.41 -12.95 -7.86
C ASN A 64 5.18 -12.01 -7.82
N ASN A 65 4.18 -12.32 -6.99
CA ASN A 65 2.94 -11.55 -6.89
C ASN A 65 2.73 -10.88 -5.52
N HIS A 66 3.66 -11.01 -4.58
CA HIS A 66 3.53 -10.47 -3.23
C HIS A 66 4.63 -9.45 -2.96
N LEU A 67 4.28 -8.18 -3.04
CA LEU A 67 5.16 -7.07 -2.69
C LEU A 67 5.06 -6.78 -1.20
N VAL A 68 6.20 -6.49 -0.58
CA VAL A 68 6.30 -6.09 0.82
C VAL A 68 6.67 -4.62 0.87
N TYR A 69 5.92 -3.87 1.67
CA TYR A 69 6.09 -2.44 1.88
C TYR A 69 6.57 -2.21 3.30
N LEU A 70 7.58 -1.36 3.46
CA LEU A 70 8.03 -0.91 4.77
C LEU A 70 7.36 0.43 5.05
N ILE A 71 6.55 0.45 6.11
CA ILE A 71 6.01 1.67 6.68
C ILE A 71 7.14 2.36 7.45
N LEU A 72 7.31 3.66 7.24
CA LEU A 72 8.55 4.38 7.55
C LEU A 72 8.48 5.34 8.72
N HIS A 73 7.29 5.59 9.29
CA HIS A 73 7.07 6.67 10.26
C HIS A 73 8.27 6.94 11.16
#